data_AF-A0A1F8QUJ3-F1
#
_entry.id   AF-A0A1F8QUJ3-F1
#
_cell.length_a   1.000
_cell.length_b   1.000
_cell.length_c   1.000
_cell.angle_alpha   90.00
_cell.angle_beta   90.00
_cell.angle_gamma   90.00
#
_symmetry.space_group_name_H-M   'P 1'
#
loop_
_entity.id
_entity.type
_entity.pdbx_description
1 polymer ?
#
loop_
_entity_poly.entity_id
_entity_poly.type
_entity_poly.pdbx_seq_one_letter_code
_entity_poly.pdbx_strand_id
1 'polypeptide(L)'
;MTPTQLEQADEEFVKEGAKKITDKEIEKVVVKAEEIQRKFYSRGPLKRFIDDGRLLIAVVNDYWSKKYRRLPYGIIGAIVFTLIYVFNPFDLVPDILPIIGQIDDAAVVAACLLLVEQDLLAYKKWREGQP
;
A
#
# COMPACT_ATOMS: atom_id res chain seq x y z
N MET A 1 -0.81 -4.44 -23.89
CA MET A 1 0.00 -5.40 -23.11
C MET A 1 -0.99 -6.11 -22.19
N THR A 2 -1.15 -7.43 -22.28
CA THR A 2 -2.17 -8.20 -21.54
C THR A 2 -1.76 -8.39 -20.06
N PRO A 3 -2.67 -8.76 -19.13
CA PRO A 3 -2.33 -9.00 -17.71
C PRO A 3 -1.16 -9.98 -17.54
N THR A 4 -1.10 -10.99 -18.40
CA THR A 4 -0.03 -11.99 -18.45
C THR A 4 1.34 -11.38 -18.74
N GLN A 5 1.41 -10.28 -19.48
CA GLN A 5 2.68 -9.67 -19.88
C GLN A 5 3.32 -8.82 -18.76
N LEU A 6 2.55 -8.31 -17.79
CA LEU A 6 3.07 -7.57 -16.64
C LEU A 6 3.62 -8.53 -15.58
N GLU A 7 2.86 -9.59 -15.27
CA GLU A 7 3.32 -10.66 -14.37
C GLU A 7 4.56 -11.35 -14.95
N GLN A 8 4.61 -11.55 -16.27
CA GLN A 8 5.80 -12.02 -16.96
C GLN A 8 6.97 -11.03 -16.88
N ALA A 9 6.72 -9.72 -16.97
CA ALA A 9 7.78 -8.71 -16.87
C ALA A 9 8.37 -8.63 -15.45
N ASP A 10 7.55 -8.72 -14.41
CA ASP A 10 7.99 -8.78 -13.02
C ASP A 10 8.74 -10.09 -12.73
N GLU A 11 8.22 -11.22 -13.21
CA GLU A 11 8.86 -12.53 -13.10
C GLU A 11 10.20 -12.58 -13.85
N GLU A 12 10.26 -12.01 -15.05
CA GLU A 12 11.47 -11.92 -15.86
C GLU A 12 12.49 -10.99 -15.20
N PHE A 13 12.07 -9.84 -14.67
CA PHE A 13 12.94 -8.95 -13.90
C PHE A 13 13.55 -9.64 -12.68
N VAL A 14 12.74 -10.37 -11.91
CA VAL A 14 13.22 -11.16 -10.76
C VAL A 14 14.17 -12.27 -11.21
N LYS A 15 13.86 -12.99 -12.29
CA LYS A 15 14.71 -14.04 -12.85
C LYS A 15 16.06 -13.49 -13.34
N GLU A 16 16.05 -12.40 -14.07
CA GLU A 16 17.27 -11.75 -14.59
C GLU A 16 18.11 -11.14 -13.47
N GLY A 17 17.48 -10.62 -12.41
CA GLY A 17 18.17 -10.20 -11.20
C GLY A 17 18.82 -11.37 -10.47
N ALA A 18 18.08 -12.47 -10.29
CA ALA A 18 18.55 -13.67 -9.61
C ALA A 18 19.75 -14.32 -10.32
N LYS A 19 19.78 -14.32 -11.66
CA LYS A 19 20.90 -14.84 -12.45
C LYS A 19 22.22 -14.12 -12.20
N LYS A 20 22.19 -12.89 -11.68
CA LYS A 20 23.38 -12.07 -11.42
C LYS A 20 23.93 -12.24 -10.01
N ILE A 21 23.23 -12.99 -9.14
CA ILE A 21 23.61 -13.18 -7.74
C ILE A 21 24.76 -14.16 -7.62
N THR A 22 25.77 -13.77 -6.85
CA THR A 22 27.00 -14.48 -6.54
C THR A 22 27.16 -14.69 -5.05
N ASP A 23 28.08 -15.57 -4.64
CA ASP A 23 28.40 -15.80 -3.23
C ASP A 23 28.78 -14.51 -2.48
N LYS A 24 29.42 -13.55 -3.16
CA LYS A 24 29.77 -12.25 -2.59
C LYS A 24 28.54 -11.38 -2.30
N GLU A 25 27.47 -11.48 -3.08
CA GLU A 25 26.22 -10.76 -2.81
C GLU A 25 25.44 -11.42 -1.66
N ILE A 26 25.46 -12.74 -1.60
CA ILE A 26 24.89 -13.50 -0.48
C ILE A 26 25.63 -13.13 0.83
N GLU A 27 26.97 -13.13 0.81
CA GLU A 27 27.79 -12.73 1.96
C GLU A 27 27.47 -11.30 2.42
N LYS A 28 27.31 -10.34 1.49
CA LYS A 28 26.91 -8.97 1.84
C LYS A 28 25.56 -8.93 2.56
N VAL A 29 24.58 -9.75 2.16
CA VAL A 29 23.27 -9.82 2.84
C VAL A 29 23.42 -10.40 4.24
N VAL A 30 24.21 -11.48 4.40
CA VAL A 30 24.46 -12.10 5.71
C VAL A 30 25.15 -11.13 6.66
N VAL A 31 26.22 -10.45 6.20
CA VAL A 31 26.97 -9.48 7.02
C VAL A 31 26.08 -8.28 7.41
N LYS A 32 25.17 -7.85 6.53
CA LYS A 32 24.27 -6.72 6.79
C LYS A 32 22.89 -7.12 7.34
N ALA A 33 22.70 -8.38 7.73
CA ALA A 33 21.39 -8.91 8.10
C ALA A 33 20.72 -8.08 9.20
N GLU A 34 21.45 -7.68 10.25
CA GLU A 34 20.91 -6.85 11.33
C GLU A 34 20.50 -5.44 10.87
N GLU A 35 21.25 -4.82 9.96
CA GLU A 35 20.93 -3.50 9.40
C GLU A 35 19.66 -3.59 8.54
N ILE A 36 19.57 -4.64 7.71
CA ILE A 36 18.40 -4.94 6.90
C ILE A 36 17.19 -5.16 7.80
N GLN A 37 17.28 -6.05 8.79
CA GLN A 37 16.19 -6.31 9.74
C GLN A 37 15.74 -5.03 10.46
N ARG A 38 16.67 -4.18 10.91
CA ARG A 38 16.34 -2.90 11.54
C ARG A 38 15.60 -1.97 10.58
N LYS A 39 16.00 -1.94 9.31
CA LYS A 39 15.30 -1.22 8.24
C LYS A 39 13.90 -1.79 7.99
N PHE A 40 13.66 -3.08 8.20
CA PHE A 40 12.31 -3.66 8.10
C PHE A 40 11.43 -3.37 9.32
N TYR A 41 11.95 -3.55 10.54
CA TYR A 41 11.13 -3.53 11.78
C TYR A 41 10.98 -2.16 12.45
N SER A 42 12.02 -1.32 12.46
CA SER A 42 12.05 -0.18 13.40
C SER A 42 11.64 1.15 12.78
N ARG A 43 11.94 1.39 11.50
CA ARG A 43 11.68 2.66 10.79
C ARG A 43 11.47 2.49 9.27
N GLY A 44 11.08 1.29 8.86
CA GLY A 44 11.02 0.91 7.45
C GLY A 44 9.80 1.42 6.69
N PRO A 45 9.88 1.44 5.35
CA PRO A 45 8.71 1.60 4.48
C PRO A 45 7.59 0.61 4.81
N LEU A 46 7.93 -0.64 5.18
CA LEU A 46 6.94 -1.67 5.51
C LEU A 46 6.14 -1.34 6.78
N LYS A 47 6.82 -0.92 7.85
CA LYS A 47 6.14 -0.49 9.08
C LYS A 47 5.20 0.69 8.80
N ARG A 48 5.67 1.68 8.03
CA ARG A 48 4.85 2.82 7.61
C ARG A 48 3.63 2.36 6.82
N PHE A 49 3.81 1.47 5.84
CA PHE A 49 2.71 0.93 5.03
C PHE A 49 1.64 0.21 5.89
N ILE A 50 2.07 -0.59 6.86
CA ILE A 50 1.15 -1.26 7.80
C ILE A 50 0.43 -0.23 8.69
N ASP A 51 1.15 0.77 9.21
CA ASP A 51 0.57 1.82 10.05
C ASP A 51 -0.44 2.68 9.26
N ASP A 52 -0.12 3.01 8.01
CA ASP A 52 -1.00 3.75 7.10
C ASP A 52 -2.25 2.92 6.75
N GLY A 53 -2.09 1.64 6.41
CA GLY A 53 -3.22 0.73 6.17
C GLY A 53 -4.15 0.60 7.40
N ARG A 54 -3.58 0.50 8.61
CA ARG A 54 -4.36 0.51 9.86
C ARG A 54 -5.12 1.82 10.05
N LEU A 55 -4.52 2.95 9.67
CA LEU A 55 -5.17 4.26 9.77
C LEU A 55 -6.35 4.38 8.80
N LEU A 56 -6.18 3.90 7.55
CA LEU A 56 -7.24 3.84 6.54
C LEU A 56 -8.44 3.00 7.03
N ILE A 57 -8.17 1.80 7.58
CA ILE A 57 -9.23 0.94 8.14
C ILE A 57 -9.94 1.63 9.31
N ALA A 58 -9.18 2.29 10.20
CA ALA A 58 -9.74 2.96 11.36
C ALA A 58 -10.68 4.11 10.95
N VAL A 59 -10.29 4.93 9.98
CA VAL A 59 -11.14 6.06 9.55
C VAL A 59 -12.44 5.58 8.91
N VAL A 60 -12.41 4.49 8.15
CA VAL A 60 -13.62 3.86 7.59
C VAL A 60 -14.53 3.35 8.72
N ASN A 61 -13.97 2.69 9.73
CA ASN A 61 -14.75 2.19 10.88
C ASN A 61 -15.40 3.32 11.70
N ASP A 62 -14.66 4.41 11.95
CA ASP A 62 -15.19 5.56 12.70
C ASP A 62 -16.20 6.36 11.89
N TYR A 63 -16.04 6.42 10.56
CA TYR A 63 -17.02 7.00 9.66
C TYR A 63 -18.31 6.19 9.62
N TRP A 64 -18.21 4.86 9.45
CA TRP A 64 -19.34 3.92 9.47
C TRP A 64 -20.11 3.97 10.78
N SER A 65 -19.37 3.98 11.90
CA SER A 65 -19.91 4.09 13.26
C SER A 65 -20.42 5.48 13.62
N LYS A 66 -20.39 6.44 12.67
CA LYS A 66 -20.79 7.85 12.84
C LYS A 66 -20.00 8.64 13.90
N LYS A 67 -18.86 8.12 14.37
CA LYS A 67 -17.96 8.79 15.33
C LYS A 67 -17.19 9.94 14.68
N TYR A 68 -16.84 9.80 13.40
CA TYR A 68 -16.12 10.81 12.63
C TYR A 68 -16.75 11.06 11.27
N ARG A 69 -17.64 12.06 11.17
CA ARG A 69 -18.38 12.41 9.92
C ARG A 69 -17.90 13.70 9.27
N ARG A 70 -16.70 14.16 9.62
CA ARG A 70 -16.10 15.40 9.10
C ARG A 70 -15.54 15.26 7.68
N LEU A 71 -15.36 14.02 7.20
CA LEU A 71 -14.81 13.76 5.87
C LEU A 71 -15.88 13.85 4.77
N PRO A 72 -15.55 14.46 3.61
CA PRO A 72 -16.38 14.36 2.42
C PRO A 72 -16.59 12.90 2.01
N TYR A 73 -17.77 12.60 1.45
CA TYR A 73 -18.08 11.24 1.01
C TYR A 73 -17.09 10.73 -0.05
N GLY A 74 -16.60 11.61 -0.94
CA GLY A 74 -15.58 11.25 -1.93
C GLY A 74 -14.26 10.79 -1.33
N ILE A 75 -13.83 11.37 -0.20
CA ILE A 75 -12.60 10.97 0.50
C ILE A 75 -12.75 9.57 1.08
N ILE A 76 -13.88 9.29 1.74
CA ILE A 76 -14.18 7.94 2.24
C ILE A 76 -14.31 6.94 1.09
N GLY A 77 -14.95 7.35 -0.01
CA GLY A 77 -15.08 6.53 -1.22
C GLY A 77 -13.71 6.13 -1.79
N ALA A 78 -12.77 7.07 -1.89
CA ALA A 78 -11.41 6.80 -2.34
C ALA A 78 -10.68 5.81 -1.42
N ILE A 79 -10.76 6.01 -0.10
CA ILE A 79 -10.14 5.12 0.88
C ILE A 79 -10.72 3.70 0.80
N VAL A 80 -12.05 3.58 0.74
CA VAL A 80 -12.73 2.28 0.64
C VAL A 80 -12.37 1.59 -0.68
N PHE A 81 -12.39 2.32 -1.80
CA PHE A 81 -11.98 1.80 -3.10
C PHE A 81 -10.56 1.21 -3.04
N THR A 82 -9.60 1.96 -2.50
CA THR A 82 -8.22 1.51 -2.33
C THR A 82 -8.12 0.27 -1.43
N LEU A 83 -8.86 0.21 -0.33
CA LEU A 83 -8.83 -0.95 0.57
C LEU A 83 -9.42 -2.21 -0.09
N ILE A 84 -10.52 -2.09 -0.85
CA ILE A 84 -11.09 -3.23 -1.58
C ILE A 84 -10.13 -3.68 -2.68
N TYR A 85 -9.51 -2.74 -3.38
CA TYR A 85 -8.52 -3.03 -4.41
C TYR A 85 -7.32 -3.82 -3.86
N VAL A 86 -6.81 -3.48 -2.66
CA VAL A 86 -5.74 -4.24 -1.99
C VAL A 86 -6.15 -5.66 -1.63
N PHE A 87 -7.42 -5.89 -1.28
CA PHE A 87 -7.92 -7.20 -0.87
C PHE A 87 -8.15 -8.13 -2.08
N ASN A 88 -8.68 -7.58 -3.17
CA ASN A 88 -8.95 -8.33 -4.39
C ASN A 88 -8.86 -7.42 -5.63
N PRO A 89 -7.65 -7.21 -6.19
CA PRO A 89 -7.46 -6.32 -7.33
C PRO A 89 -8.19 -6.83 -8.59
N PHE A 90 -8.34 -8.16 -8.71
CA PHE A 90 -8.93 -8.80 -9.89
C PHE A 90 -10.45 -8.78 -9.94
N ASP A 91 -11.15 -8.41 -8.87
CA ASP A 91 -12.63 -8.39 -8.84
C ASP A 91 -13.17 -6.99 -9.15
N LEU A 92 -12.42 -5.94 -8.80
CA LEU A 92 -12.84 -4.54 -9.02
C LEU A 92 -12.49 -4.01 -10.42
N VAL A 93 -11.37 -4.48 -10.98
CA VAL A 93 -10.85 -4.03 -12.28
C VAL A 93 -11.71 -4.50 -13.47
N PRO A 94 -12.18 -5.77 -13.53
CA PRO A 94 -13.00 -6.24 -14.67
C PRO A 94 -14.35 -5.53 -14.78
N ASP A 95 -14.93 -5.12 -13.66
CA ASP A 95 -16.31 -4.60 -13.61
C ASP A 95 -16.43 -3.11 -13.97
N ILE A 96 -15.37 -2.31 -13.80
CA ILE A 96 -15.45 -0.83 -13.92
C ILE A 96 -14.70 -0.30 -15.15
N LEU A 97 -13.64 -0.98 -15.61
CA LEU A 97 -12.71 -0.40 -16.59
C LEU A 97 -12.09 -1.48 -17.52
N PRO A 98 -12.61 -1.68 -18.75
CA PRO A 98 -11.97 -2.55 -19.72
C PRO A 98 -10.59 -2.03 -20.21
N ILE A 99 -10.19 -0.79 -19.85
CA ILE A 99 -9.02 -0.09 -20.41
C ILE A 99 -8.35 0.87 -19.39
N ILE A 100 -7.98 0.42 -18.19
CA ILE A 100 -6.94 1.13 -17.41
C ILE A 100 -5.81 0.14 -17.15
N GLY A 101 -4.83 0.17 -18.05
CA GLY A 101 -3.60 -0.57 -17.88
C GLY A 101 -2.61 0.23 -17.05
N GLN A 102 -1.90 -0.47 -16.15
CA GLN A 102 -0.67 -0.05 -15.46
C GLN A 102 -0.83 0.74 -14.14
N ILE A 103 -1.44 0.15 -13.11
CA ILE A 103 -1.18 0.61 -11.74
C ILE A 103 -0.69 -0.55 -10.88
N ASP A 104 0.50 -0.38 -10.30
CA ASP A 104 1.07 -1.26 -9.26
C ASP A 104 0.21 -1.11 -7.99
N ASP A 105 -0.12 -2.21 -7.31
CA ASP A 105 -0.98 -2.19 -6.11
C ASP A 105 -0.42 -1.27 -5.02
N ALA A 106 0.91 -1.22 -4.89
CA ALA A 106 1.60 -0.28 -4.01
C ALA A 106 1.44 1.17 -4.47
N ALA A 107 1.41 1.41 -5.79
CA ALA A 107 1.18 2.73 -6.36
C ALA A 107 -0.27 3.21 -6.18
N VAL A 108 -1.28 2.32 -6.26
CA VAL A 108 -2.68 2.67 -5.95
C VAL A 108 -2.80 3.12 -4.49
N VAL A 109 -2.22 2.36 -3.57
CA VAL A 109 -2.23 2.72 -2.14
C VAL A 109 -1.47 4.02 -1.90
N ALA A 110 -0.28 4.17 -2.48
CA ALA A 110 0.51 5.40 -2.35
C ALA A 110 -0.23 6.63 -2.92
N ALA A 111 -0.88 6.50 -4.09
CA ALA A 111 -1.66 7.56 -4.70
C ALA A 111 -2.86 7.96 -3.82
N CYS A 112 -3.58 6.98 -3.26
CA CYS A 112 -4.64 7.25 -2.29
C CYS A 112 -4.10 7.99 -1.07
N LEU A 113 -3.01 7.51 -0.48
CA LEU A 113 -2.42 8.14 0.70
C LEU A 113 -2.02 9.59 0.44
N LEU A 114 -1.45 9.89 -0.74
CA LEU A 114 -1.15 11.26 -1.17
C LEU A 114 -2.41 12.11 -1.33
N LEU A 115 -3.47 11.53 -1.93
CA LEU A 115 -4.74 12.23 -2.13
C LEU A 115 -5.41 12.61 -0.82
N VAL A 116 -5.37 11.73 0.18
CA VAL A 116 -6.10 11.90 1.45
C VAL A 116 -5.22 12.31 2.64
N GLU A 117 -3.96 12.67 2.40
CA GLU A 117 -2.96 12.90 3.45
C GLU A 117 -3.44 13.93 4.49
N GLN A 118 -3.95 15.07 4.04
CA GLN A 118 -4.41 16.14 4.93
C GLN A 118 -5.63 15.73 5.76
N ASP A 119 -6.55 14.98 5.16
CA ASP A 119 -7.73 14.43 5.82
C ASP A 119 -7.35 13.41 6.90
N LEU A 120 -6.38 12.54 6.59
CA LEU A 120 -5.84 11.56 7.55
C LEU A 120 -5.10 12.23 8.70
N LEU A 121 -4.38 13.33 8.44
CA LEU A 121 -3.74 14.13 9.50
C LEU A 121 -4.79 14.74 10.44
N ALA A 122 -5.87 15.30 9.90
CA ALA A 122 -6.97 15.84 10.71
C ALA A 122 -7.69 14.75 11.53
N TYR A 123 -7.90 13.58 10.92
CA TYR A 123 -8.47 12.41 11.59
C TYR A 123 -7.56 11.90 12.72
N LYS A 124 -6.25 11.79 12.46
CA LYS A 124 -5.27 11.33 13.45
C LYS A 124 -5.22 12.24 14.68
N LYS A 125 -5.17 13.56 14.48
CA LYS A 125 -5.24 14.55 15.57
C LYS A 125 -6.51 14.40 16.41
N TRP A 126 -7.66 14.15 15.76
CA TRP A 126 -8.91 13.92 16.47
C TRP A 126 -8.89 12.63 17.29
N ARG A 127 -8.30 11.54 16.79
CA ARG A 127 -8.15 10.30 17.55
C ARG A 127 -7.21 10.43 18.75
N GLU A 128 -6.09 11.13 18.57
CA GLU A 128 -5.10 11.35 19.64
C GLU A 128 -5.67 12.22 20.77
N GLY A 129 -6.68 13.05 20.48
CA GLY A 129 -7.42 13.83 21.48
C GLY A 129 -8.60 13.10 22.12
N GLN A 130 -8.83 11.82 21.81
CA GLN A 130 -9.82 11.00 22.52
C GLN A 130 -9.22 10.46 23.82
N PRO A 131 -9.94 10.54 24.95
CA PRO A 131 -9.52 9.94 26.22
C PRO A 131 -9.51 8.41 26.16
#